data_AF-A0A8U0IJ29-F1
#
_entry.id   AF-A0A8U0IJ29-F1
#
_cell.length_a   1.000
_cell.length_b   1.000
_cell.length_c   1.000
_cell.angle_alpha   90.00
_cell.angle_beta   90.00
_cell.angle_gamma   90.00
#
_symmetry.space_group_name_H-M   'P 1'
#
loop_
_entity.id
_entity.type
_entity.pdbx_description
1 polymer ?
#
loop_
_entity_poly.entity_id
_entity_poly.type
_entity_poly.pdbx_seq_one_letter_code
_entity_poly.pdbx_strand_id
1 'polypeptide(L)' 'MSTDPDTLDTRTDRDHPANFETDARDGRPDVELRSVVVEYEDRPDRRTVYPAGVSGMERMSSWLTADDDAFVNLESNH' A
#
# COMPACT_ATOMS: atom_id res chain seq x y z
N MET A 1 9.13 9.98 -53.23
CA MET A 1 8.14 9.72 -52.16
C MET A 1 8.54 8.42 -51.45
N SER A 2 9.20 8.52 -50.31
CA SER A 2 9.25 7.50 -49.25
C SER A 2 9.87 8.18 -48.04
N THR A 3 9.01 8.86 -47.29
CA THR A 3 9.31 9.33 -45.94
C THR A 3 9.44 8.08 -45.09
N ASP A 4 10.66 7.75 -44.70
CA ASP A 4 10.94 6.75 -43.69
C ASP A 4 10.42 7.29 -42.35
N PRO A 5 9.42 6.68 -41.69
CA PRO A 5 8.89 7.18 -40.44
C PRO A 5 9.75 6.68 -39.26
N ASP A 6 11.01 7.10 -39.21
CA ASP A 6 11.78 7.08 -37.98
C ASP A 6 11.40 8.31 -37.15
N THR A 7 10.28 8.23 -36.42
CA THR A 7 10.07 8.96 -35.16
C THR A 7 8.90 8.31 -34.42
N LEU A 8 9.08 7.08 -33.93
CA LEU A 8 8.37 6.64 -32.74
C LEU A 8 9.34 6.68 -31.56
N ASP A 9 9.92 7.86 -31.31
CA ASP A 9 10.45 8.20 -30.00
C ASP A 9 9.25 8.52 -29.10
N THR A 10 8.38 7.52 -28.87
CA THR A 10 7.65 7.45 -27.61
C THR A 10 8.71 7.05 -26.60
N ARG A 11 9.59 8.01 -26.27
CA ARG A 11 10.30 8.07 -25.01
C ARG A 11 9.20 7.95 -23.99
N THR A 12 9.01 6.72 -23.54
CA THR A 12 8.17 6.46 -22.42
C THR A 12 8.89 7.16 -21.30
N ASP A 13 8.37 8.32 -20.92
CA ASP A 13 8.55 8.94 -19.62
C ASP A 13 8.02 7.94 -18.57
N ARG A 14 8.71 6.79 -18.46
CA ARG A 14 8.34 5.65 -17.62
C ARG A 14 9.04 5.68 -16.28
N ASP A 15 9.87 6.70 -16.08
CA ASP A 15 10.70 6.88 -14.90
C ASP A 15 10.35 8.19 -14.19
N HIS A 16 9.09 8.65 -14.30
CA HIS A 16 8.55 9.39 -13.18
C HIS A 16 8.10 8.32 -12.17
N PRO A 17 8.92 7.95 -11.15
CA PRO A 17 8.34 7.33 -9.99
C PRO A 17 7.27 8.33 -9.55
N ALA A 18 6.00 7.93 -9.63
CA ALA A 18 4.95 8.70 -9.00
C ALA A 18 5.44 8.86 -7.58
N ASN A 19 5.93 10.07 -7.26
CA ASN A 19 6.35 10.40 -5.93
C ASN A 19 5.04 10.30 -5.18
N PHE A 20 4.78 9.15 -4.54
CA PHE A 20 3.76 9.02 -3.53
C PHE A 20 4.28 9.83 -2.35
N GLU A 21 4.40 11.14 -2.58
CA GLU A 21 4.65 12.17 -1.62
C GLU A 21 3.56 11.89 -0.61
N THR A 22 3.98 11.20 0.45
CA THR A 22 3.15 10.89 1.58
C THR A 22 3.02 12.23 2.25
N ASP A 23 2.12 13.05 1.71
CA ASP A 23 1.69 14.30 2.30
C ASP A 23 1.38 13.94 3.74
N ALA A 24 2.27 14.38 4.64
CA ALA A 24 2.19 14.05 6.05
C ALA A 24 0.77 14.45 6.45
N ARG A 25 0.00 13.45 6.90
CA ARG A 25 -1.47 13.45 6.97
C ARG A 25 -1.99 14.46 7.99
N ASP A 26 -1.77 15.75 7.74
CA ASP A 26 -2.14 16.87 8.60
C ASP A 26 -3.65 17.07 8.46
N GLY A 27 -4.41 16.30 9.25
CA GLY A 27 -5.87 16.35 9.25
C GLY A 27 -6.59 15.00 9.14
N ARG A 28 -5.88 13.86 9.04
CA ARG A 28 -6.56 12.57 9.27
C ARG A 28 -6.76 12.36 10.76
N PRO A 29 -7.96 11.92 11.19
CA PRO A 29 -8.16 11.55 12.59
C PRO A 29 -7.14 10.47 12.95
N ASP A 30 -6.54 10.61 14.15
CA ASP A 30 -5.72 9.58 14.75
C ASP A 30 -6.62 8.39 15.04
N VAL A 31 -6.70 7.49 14.07
CA VAL A 31 -7.48 6.26 14.17
C VAL A 31 -6.55 5.19 14.71
N GLU A 32 -6.83 4.73 15.93
CA GLU A 32 -6.12 3.58 16.49
C GLU A 32 -6.35 2.38 15.57
N LEU A 33 -5.27 1.82 15.01
CA LEU A 33 -5.33 0.63 14.17
C LEU A 33 -4.91 -0.58 14.99
N ARG A 34 -5.66 -1.67 14.87
CA ARG A 34 -5.30 -2.96 15.46
C ARG A 34 -4.78 -3.89 14.39
N SER A 35 -3.70 -4.58 14.71
CA SER A 35 -3.10 -5.63 13.88
C SER A 35 -3.25 -6.98 14.58
N VAL A 36 -3.62 -8.00 13.80
CA VAL A 36 -3.65 -9.39 14.25
C VAL A 36 -2.90 -10.22 13.22
N VAL A 37 -1.89 -10.95 13.67
CA VAL A 37 -1.12 -11.89 12.85
C VAL A 37 -1.67 -13.29 13.08
N VAL A 38 -1.88 -14.03 12.00
CA VAL A 38 -2.25 -15.44 12.02
C VAL A 38 -1.10 -16.22 11.41
N GLU A 39 -0.47 -17.04 12.23
CA GLU A 39 0.63 -17.91 11.83
C GLU A 39 0.10 -19.15 11.11
N TYR A 40 0.71 -19.51 9.99
CA TYR A 40 0.37 -20.72 9.23
C TYR A 40 1.61 -21.61 9.09
N GLU A 41 1.48 -22.92 9.35
CA GLU A 41 2.64 -23.84 9.31
C GLU A 41 3.19 -24.06 7.88
N ASP A 42 2.37 -23.85 6.85
CA ASP A 42 2.69 -24.16 5.44
C ASP A 42 2.65 -22.92 4.53
N ARG A 43 2.30 -21.75 5.07
CA ARG A 43 2.10 -20.52 4.30
C ARG A 43 2.66 -19.31 5.04
N PRO A 44 2.98 -18.21 4.35
CA PRO A 44 3.36 -16.97 5.02
C PRO A 44 2.30 -16.54 6.03
N ASP A 45 2.77 -16.01 7.14
CA ASP A 45 1.93 -15.45 8.19
C ASP A 45 1.09 -14.33 7.59
N ARG A 46 -0.22 -14.33 7.86
CA ARG A 46 -1.11 -13.28 7.36
C ARG A 46 -1.41 -12.29 8.47
N ARG A 47 -1.09 -11.03 8.21
CA ARG A 47 -1.43 -9.93 9.10
C ARG A 47 -2.69 -9.22 8.58
N THR A 48 -3.70 -9.15 9.44
CA THR A 48 -4.92 -8.37 9.22
C THR A 48 -4.87 -7.11 10.06
N VAL A 49 -5.07 -5.95 9.41
CA VAL A 49 -5.16 -4.64 10.06
C VAL A 49 -6.58 -4.10 9.90
N TYR A 50 -7.14 -3.57 10.98
CA TYR A 50 -8.47 -2.95 10.99
C TYR A 50 -8.52 -1.80 12.00
N PRO A 51 -9.37 -0.78 11.78
CA PRO A 51 -9.53 0.30 12.74
C PRO A 51 -10.18 -0.17 14.05
N ALA A 52 -9.65 0.30 15.17
CA ALA A 52 -10.24 0.09 16.50
C ALA A 52 -11.55 0.87 16.62
N GLY A 53 -12.52 0.32 17.34
CA GLY A 53 -13.78 1.02 17.63
C GLY A 53 -14.83 1.00 16.52
N VAL A 54 -14.55 0.44 15.33
CA VAL A 54 -15.58 0.31 14.28
C VAL A 54 -16.53 -0.85 14.54
N SER A 55 -17.80 -0.63 14.16
CA SER A 55 -18.88 -1.61 14.22
C SER A 55 -18.64 -2.77 13.24
N GLY A 56 -19.31 -3.91 13.44
CA GLY A 56 -19.04 -5.14 12.66
C GLY A 56 -19.15 -4.97 11.14
N MET A 57 -20.06 -4.13 10.64
CA MET A 57 -20.22 -3.88 9.20
C MET A 57 -19.08 -3.03 8.64
N GLU A 58 -18.66 -1.99 9.36
CA GLU A 58 -17.51 -1.16 8.97
C GLU A 58 -16.18 -1.93 9.10
N ARG A 59 -16.08 -2.82 10.09
CA ARG A 59 -14.94 -3.73 10.21
C ARG A 59 -14.81 -4.63 8.99
N MET A 60 -15.94 -5.08 8.41
CA MET A 60 -15.96 -5.94 7.22
C MET A 60 -15.69 -5.19 5.91
N SER A 61 -15.77 -3.86 5.89
CA SER A 61 -15.40 -3.05 4.70
C SER A 61 -14.03 -2.39 4.83
N SER A 62 -13.51 -2.22 6.05
CA SER A 62 -12.29 -1.47 6.34
C SER A 62 -11.14 -2.33 6.90
N TRP A 63 -11.14 -3.63 6.62
CA TRP A 63 -10.04 -4.53 6.96
C TRP A 63 -9.11 -4.74 5.76
N LEU A 64 -7.81 -4.81 6.04
CA LEU A 64 -6.78 -5.11 5.06
C LEU A 64 -5.98 -6.31 5.56
N THR A 65 -5.96 -7.39 4.79
CA THR A 65 -5.10 -8.55 5.08
C THR A 65 -4.05 -8.71 3.99
N ALA A 66 -2.79 -8.76 4.39
CA ALA A 66 -1.66 -9.11 3.55
C ALA A 66 -0.73 -10.06 4.30
N ASP A 67 0.31 -10.54 3.62
CA ASP A 67 1.37 -11.31 4.25
C ASP A 67 2.16 -10.41 5.22
N ASP A 68 2.63 -10.95 6.34
CA ASP A 68 3.29 -10.18 7.41
C ASP A 68 4.52 -9.43 6.89
N ASP A 69 5.27 -10.06 5.99
CA ASP A 69 6.44 -9.49 5.31
C ASP A 69 6.13 -8.22 4.48
N ALA A 70 4.87 -8.06 4.04
CA ALA A 70 4.45 -6.86 3.31
C ALA A 70 4.26 -5.62 4.21
N PHE A 71 4.27 -5.78 5.55
CA PHE A 71 4.10 -4.68 6.49
C PHE A 71 5.45 -4.17 7.01
N VAL A 72 5.87 -3.02 6.50
CA VAL A 72 7.10 -2.34 6.97
C VAL A 72 6.82 -1.45 8.18
N ASN A 73 7.70 -1.53 9.19
CA ASN A 73 7.67 -0.61 10.32
C ASN A 73 8.34 0.72 9.93
N LEU A 74 7.57 1.81 9.93
CA LEU A 74 8.05 3.14 9.54
C LEU A 74 8.95 3.80 10.59
N GLU A 75 8.85 3.39 11.86
CA GLU A 75 9.69 3.88 12.95
C GLU A 75 11.12 3.31 12.89
N SER A 76 11.34 2.29 12.06
CA SER A 76 12.64 1.65 11.84
C SER A 76 13.42 2.25 10.67
N ASN A 77 12.84 3.22 9.94
CA ASN A 77 13.52 3.94 8.87
C ASN A 77 13.96 5.33 9.38
N HIS A 78 15.08 5.36 10.09
CA HIS A 78 15.77 6.59 10.53
C HIS A 78 17.05 6.80 9.73
#